data_AF-A0A1A0WDR5-F1
#
_entry.id   AF-A0A1A0WDR5-F1
#
_cell.length_a   1.000
_cell.length_b   1.000
_cell.length_c   1.000
_cell.angle_alpha   90.00
_cell.angle_beta   90.00
_cell.angle_gamma   90.00
#
_symmetry.space_group_name_H-M   'P 1'
#
loop_
_entity.id
_entity.type
_entity.pdbx_description
1 polymer ?
#
loop_
_entity_poly.entity_id
_entity_poly.type
_entity_poly.pdbx_seq_one_letter_code
_entity_poly.pdbx_strand_id
1 'polypeptide(L)'
;MTTLYHTTSVAAAASILDAGFQDTTEVHPLHGEITGVYLCEKPLTDGIGFPIGTPAEKYAQALLVEFDDGHALDQFVLDPVPPQIWHLPASEINTHATVTLLSS
;
A
#
# COMPACT_ATOMS: atom_id res chain seq x y z
N MET A 1 -16.37 -5.37 4.48
CA MET A 1 -15.38 -4.46 3.88
C MET A 1 -14.11 -5.25 3.63
N THR A 2 -13.34 -4.90 2.61
CA THR A 2 -12.00 -5.47 2.40
C THR A 2 -10.95 -4.54 2.98
N THR A 3 -10.14 -5.06 3.89
CA THR A 3 -9.12 -4.30 4.62
C THR A 3 -7.74 -4.64 4.09
N LEU A 4 -7.02 -3.63 3.62
CA LEU A 4 -5.64 -3.71 3.15
C LEU A 4 -4.76 -2.71 3.92
N TYR A 5 -3.45 -2.82 3.74
CA TYR A 5 -2.47 -2.01 4.47
C TYR A 5 -1.45 -1.37 3.55
N HIS A 6 -1.12 -0.10 3.82
CA HIS A 6 0.00 0.61 3.20
C HIS A 6 1.00 1.01 4.28
N THR A 7 2.21 0.44 4.25
CA THR A 7 3.27 0.83 5.18
C THR A 7 4.17 1.88 4.53
N THR A 8 4.42 2.98 5.25
CA THR A 8 5.21 4.11 4.74
C THR A 8 5.89 4.89 5.87
N SER A 9 6.58 5.98 5.53
CA SER A 9 7.22 6.88 6.48
C SER A 9 6.20 7.77 7.21
N VAL A 10 6.59 8.34 8.36
CA VAL A 10 5.74 9.29 9.11
C VAL A 10 5.30 10.47 8.24
N ALA A 11 6.23 11.06 7.48
CA ALA A 11 5.93 12.22 6.64
C ALA A 11 4.98 11.87 5.48
N ALA A 12 5.19 10.71 4.85
CA ALA A 12 4.33 10.24 3.76
C ALA A 12 2.92 9.88 4.27
N ALA A 13 2.81 9.22 5.43
CA ALA A 13 1.52 8.92 6.05
C ALA A 13 0.71 10.20 6.31
N ALA A 14 1.35 11.24 6.87
CA ALA A 14 0.70 12.53 7.07
C ALA A 14 0.23 13.16 5.74
N SER A 15 1.07 13.11 4.70
CA SER A 15 0.70 13.62 3.38
C SER A 15 -0.47 12.87 2.75
N ILE A 16 -0.51 11.53 2.91
CA ILE A 16 -1.60 10.70 2.37
C ILE A 16 -2.91 10.98 3.09
N LEU A 17 -2.89 11.18 4.40
CA LEU A 17 -4.09 11.49 5.17
C LEU A 17 -4.64 12.90 4.87
N ASP A 18 -3.78 13.85 4.48
CA ASP A 18 -4.18 15.22 4.15
C ASP A 18 -4.67 15.36 2.69
N ALA A 19 -3.95 14.75 1.73
CA ALA A 19 -4.14 14.99 0.30
C ALA A 19 -4.51 13.73 -0.51
N GLY A 20 -4.59 12.57 0.12
CA GLY A 20 -4.74 11.28 -0.54
C GLY A 20 -3.43 10.70 -1.08
N PHE A 21 -3.52 9.51 -1.66
CA PHE A 21 -2.40 8.85 -2.33
C PHE A 21 -1.99 9.57 -3.61
N GLN A 22 -0.72 9.38 -3.99
CA GLN A 22 -0.18 9.78 -5.28
C GLN A 22 0.45 8.56 -5.95
N ASP A 23 0.33 8.48 -7.28
CA ASP A 23 0.99 7.43 -8.04
C ASP A 23 2.49 7.62 -7.99
N THR A 24 3.21 6.52 -7.72
CA THR A 24 4.66 6.47 -7.79
C THR A 24 5.09 5.44 -8.81
N THR A 25 6.02 5.82 -9.68
CA THR A 25 6.65 4.90 -10.64
C THR A 25 7.92 4.32 -10.03
N GLU A 26 8.03 3.00 -10.02
CA GLU A 26 9.23 2.29 -9.61
C GLU A 26 9.53 1.08 -10.49
N VAL A 27 10.79 0.64 -10.47
CA VAL A 27 11.24 -0.54 -11.21
C VAL A 27 11.22 -1.74 -10.27
N HIS A 28 10.23 -2.60 -10.43
CA HIS A 28 10.09 -3.84 -9.70
C HIS A 28 10.86 -4.98 -10.38
N PRO A 29 11.65 -5.79 -9.65
CA PRO A 29 12.52 -6.82 -10.23
C PRO A 29 11.76 -7.91 -11.01
N LEU A 30 10.49 -8.17 -10.65
CA LEU A 30 9.66 -9.18 -11.32
C LEU A 30 8.65 -8.61 -12.34
N HIS A 31 8.37 -7.31 -12.28
CA HIS A 31 7.27 -6.69 -13.05
C HIS A 31 7.73 -5.54 -13.95
N GLY A 32 9.01 -5.17 -13.91
CA GLY A 32 9.53 -4.04 -14.67
C GLY A 32 9.08 -2.70 -14.07
N GLU A 33 8.95 -1.69 -14.91
CA GLU A 33 8.44 -0.38 -14.49
C GLU A 33 6.93 -0.46 -14.23
N ILE A 34 6.51 -0.19 -13.00
CA ILE A 34 5.12 -0.17 -12.59
C ILE A 34 4.81 1.14 -11.87
N THR A 35 3.59 1.65 -12.07
CA THR A 35 3.13 2.93 -11.51
C THR A 35 1.85 2.74 -10.73
N GLY A 36 1.85 3.15 -9.47
CA GLY A 36 0.70 2.99 -8.58
C GLY A 36 1.10 3.02 -7.11
N VAL A 37 0.25 2.41 -6.30
CA VAL A 37 0.38 2.29 -4.85
C VAL A 37 0.29 0.82 -4.48
N TYR A 38 1.26 0.39 -3.66
CA TYR A 38 1.27 -0.95 -3.09
C TYR A 38 0.40 -1.03 -1.84
N LEU A 39 -0.44 -2.06 -1.80
CA LEU A 39 -1.20 -2.47 -0.64
C LEU A 39 -0.93 -3.95 -0.35
N CYS A 40 -0.95 -4.32 0.94
CA CYS A 40 -0.68 -5.68 1.39
C CYS A 40 -1.79 -6.20 2.29
N GLU A 41 -1.87 -7.53 2.44
CA GLU A 41 -2.88 -8.20 3.29
C GLU A 41 -2.68 -7.92 4.78
N LYS A 42 -1.46 -7.51 5.15
CA LYS A 42 -1.01 -7.22 6.51
C LYS A 42 -0.08 -6.01 6.45
N PRO A 43 0.02 -5.23 7.54
CA PRO A 43 1.07 -4.23 7.66
C PRO A 43 2.41 -4.90 7.41
N LEU A 44 3.20 -4.37 6.49
CA LEU A 44 4.59 -4.78 6.38
C LEU A 44 5.30 -4.23 7.62
N THR A 45 5.69 -5.12 8.53
CA THR A 45 6.47 -4.79 9.73
C THR A 45 7.88 -5.33 9.58
N ASP A 46 8.86 -4.63 10.15
CA ASP A 46 10.29 -4.97 10.23
C ASP A 46 10.68 -6.35 9.67
N GLY A 47 11.17 -6.35 8.43
CA GLY A 47 11.92 -7.47 7.85
C GLY A 47 11.15 -8.46 6.98
N ILE A 48 9.84 -8.34 6.78
CA ILE A 48 9.09 -9.19 5.82
C ILE A 48 8.67 -8.36 4.61
N GLY A 49 9.08 -8.79 3.40
CA GLY A 49 8.66 -8.19 2.13
C GLY A 49 9.48 -6.98 1.66
N PHE A 50 10.47 -6.52 2.44
CA PHE A 50 11.27 -5.35 2.08
C PHE A 50 12.60 -5.70 1.40
N PRO A 51 13.05 -4.90 0.42
CA PRO A 51 14.40 -5.00 -0.10
C PRO A 51 15.42 -4.80 1.02
N ILE A 52 16.41 -5.71 1.09
CA ILE A 52 17.52 -5.66 2.06
C ILE A 52 18.19 -4.29 1.97
N GLY A 53 18.37 -3.63 3.11
CA GLY A 53 19.04 -2.31 3.19
C GLY A 53 18.10 -1.11 3.12
N THR A 54 16.78 -1.32 3.02
CA THR A 54 15.85 -0.19 3.12
C THR A 54 15.78 0.35 4.55
N PRO A 55 15.92 1.67 4.79
CA PRO A 55 15.86 2.25 6.13
C PRO A 55 14.52 1.98 6.83
N ALA A 56 14.57 1.59 8.11
CA ALA A 56 13.36 1.30 8.92
C ALA A 56 12.39 2.49 8.99
N GLU A 57 12.90 3.72 8.91
CA GLU A 57 12.10 4.96 8.87
C GLU A 57 11.11 5.03 7.70
N LYS A 58 11.38 4.32 6.60
CA LYS A 58 10.45 4.25 5.45
C LYS A 58 9.21 3.41 5.71
N TYR A 59 9.17 2.70 6.84
CA TYR A 59 8.09 1.78 7.21
C TYR A 59 7.57 2.04 8.63
N ALA A 60 7.84 3.23 9.15
CA ALA A 60 7.53 3.61 10.53
C ALA A 60 6.03 3.77 10.81
N GLN A 61 5.18 3.83 9.79
CA GLN A 61 3.73 3.99 9.91
C GLN A 61 2.99 3.01 9.01
N ALA A 62 1.86 2.49 9.50
CA ALA A 62 0.94 1.70 8.71
C ALA A 62 -0.39 2.44 8.57
N LEU A 63 -0.88 2.55 7.34
CA LEU A 63 -2.22 3.02 7.03
C LEU A 63 -3.12 1.82 6.80
N LEU A 64 -4.31 1.86 7.38
CA LEU A 64 -5.43 0.98 7.08
C LEU A 64 -6.17 1.56 5.86
N VAL A 65 -6.36 0.74 4.83
CA VAL A 65 -7.05 1.12 3.59
C VAL A 65 -8.25 0.18 3.43
N GLU A 66 -9.45 0.73 3.60
CA GLU A 66 -10.70 -0.04 3.65
C GLU A 66 -11.55 0.24 2.42
N PHE A 67 -11.80 -0.80 1.62
CA PHE A 67 -12.71 -0.77 0.48
C PHE A 67 -14.07 -1.35 0.85
N ASP A 68 -15.12 -0.85 0.20
CA ASP A 68 -16.45 -1.44 0.28
C ASP A 68 -16.47 -2.89 -0.24
N ASP A 69 -17.35 -3.71 0.34
CA ASP A 69 -17.52 -5.09 -0.11
C ASP A 69 -17.96 -5.14 -1.58
N GLY A 70 -17.22 -5.89 -2.39
CA GLY A 70 -17.48 -6.06 -3.82
C GLY A 70 -16.68 -5.15 -4.74
N HIS A 71 -15.81 -4.28 -4.22
CA HIS A 71 -14.80 -3.63 -5.05
C HIS A 71 -13.87 -4.70 -5.65
N ALA A 72 -13.68 -4.67 -6.98
CA ALA A 72 -13.00 -5.73 -7.72
C ALA A 72 -11.48 -5.63 -7.58
N LEU A 73 -10.95 -5.96 -6.39
CA LEU A 73 -9.52 -5.91 -6.07
C LEU A 73 -8.70 -6.99 -6.80
N ASP A 74 -9.32 -8.10 -7.19
CA ASP A 74 -8.64 -9.24 -7.84
C ASP A 74 -7.93 -8.85 -9.15
N GLN A 75 -8.42 -7.84 -9.86
CA GLN A 75 -7.79 -7.35 -11.09
C GLN A 75 -6.47 -6.61 -10.85
N PHE A 76 -6.21 -6.21 -9.61
CA PHE A 76 -5.04 -5.43 -9.20
C PHE A 76 -4.01 -6.25 -8.40
N VAL A 77 -4.20 -7.57 -8.31
CA VAL A 77 -3.26 -8.46 -7.63
C VAL A 77 -1.96 -8.48 -8.41
N LEU A 78 -0.88 -8.05 -7.77
CA LEU A 78 0.47 -8.08 -8.31
C LEU A 78 1.18 -9.38 -7.95
N ASP A 79 1.12 -9.76 -6.67
CA ASP A 79 1.61 -11.05 -6.17
C ASP A 79 0.48 -11.78 -5.43
N PRO A 80 -0.01 -12.92 -5.95
CA PRO A 80 -1.08 -13.69 -5.31
C PRO A 80 -0.60 -14.56 -4.14
N VAL A 81 0.72 -14.69 -3.90
CA VAL A 81 1.26 -15.53 -2.83
C VAL A 81 1.33 -14.73 -1.53
N PRO A 82 0.96 -15.32 -0.37
CA PRO A 82 1.05 -14.63 0.91
C PRO A 82 2.47 -14.15 1.26
N PRO A 83 2.64 -12.91 1.77
CA PRO A 83 1.58 -11.91 1.89
C PRO A 83 1.14 -11.39 0.52
N GLN A 84 -0.17 -11.46 0.23
CA GLN A 84 -0.70 -11.01 -1.05
C GLN A 84 -0.46 -9.50 -1.21
N ILE A 85 -0.08 -9.11 -2.43
CA ILE A 85 0.25 -7.74 -2.79
C ILE A 85 -0.69 -7.29 -3.90
N TRP A 86 -1.29 -6.12 -3.69
CA TRP A 86 -2.05 -5.40 -4.69
C TRP A 86 -1.30 -4.16 -5.12
N HIS A 87 -1.48 -3.77 -6.38
CA HIS A 87 -0.90 -2.57 -6.94
C HIS A 87 -1.97 -1.82 -7.76
N LEU A 88 -2.44 -0.71 -7.21
CA LEU A 88 -3.57 0.05 -7.75
C LEU A 88 -3.17 1.48 -8.12
N PRO A 89 -3.85 2.11 -9.09
CA PRO A 89 -3.78 3.55 -9.26
C PRO A 89 -4.23 4.28 -7.99
N ALA A 90 -3.55 5.36 -7.62
CA ALA A 90 -3.91 6.20 -6.49
C ALA A 90 -5.33 6.75 -6.61
N SER A 91 -5.79 7.04 -7.83
CA SER A 91 -7.16 7.48 -8.10
C SER A 91 -8.21 6.47 -7.63
N GLU A 92 -7.90 5.17 -7.75
CA GLU A 92 -8.83 4.10 -7.35
C GLU A 92 -8.98 4.10 -5.83
N ILE A 93 -7.87 4.19 -5.11
CA ILE A 93 -7.85 4.22 -3.64
C ILE A 93 -8.55 5.48 -3.14
N ASN A 94 -8.20 6.65 -3.67
CA ASN A 94 -8.75 7.93 -3.24
C ASN A 94 -10.26 8.06 -3.50
N THR A 95 -10.80 7.31 -4.47
CA THR A 95 -12.23 7.33 -4.82
C THR A 95 -13.02 6.29 -4.04
N HIS A 96 -12.44 5.12 -3.78
CA HIS A 96 -13.17 3.93 -3.33
C HIS A 96 -12.79 3.41 -1.96
N ALA A 97 -11.75 3.96 -1.33
CA ALA A 97 -11.29 3.52 -0.01
C ALA A 97 -11.38 4.62 1.04
N THR A 98 -11.62 4.21 2.28
CA THR A 98 -11.35 5.02 3.46
C THR A 98 -9.93 4.71 3.95
N VAL A 99 -9.16 5.75 4.25
CA VAL A 99 -7.77 5.62 4.71
C VAL A 99 -7.67 6.15 6.13
N THR A 100 -7.16 5.32 7.04
CA THR A 100 -6.93 5.71 8.44
C THR A 100 -5.53 5.33 8.90
N LEU A 101 -4.99 6.08 9.86
CA LEU A 101 -3.74 5.71 10.51
C LEU A 101 -4.00 4.53 11.45
N LEU A 102 -3.26 3.44 11.29
CA LEU A 102 -3.27 2.35 12.27
C LEU A 102 -2.55 2.87 13.51
N SER A 103 -3.32 3.20 14.55
CA SER A 103 -2.78 3.74 15.81
C SER A 103 -1.72 2.80 16.38
N SER A 104 -0.59 3.38 16.78
CA SER A 104 0.50 2.71 17.50
C SER A 104 0.08 2.32 18.91
#